data_AF-A0A351F945-F1
#
_entry.id   AF-A0A351F945-F1
#
_cell.length_a   1.000
_cell.length_b   1.000
_cell.length_c   1.000
_cell.angle_alpha   90.00
_cell.angle_beta   90.00
_cell.angle_gamma   90.00
#
_symmetry.space_group_name_H-M   'P 1'
#
loop_
_entity.id
_entity.type
_entity.pdbx_description
1 polymer ?
#
loop_
_entity_poly.entity_id
_entity_poly.type
_entity_poly.pdbx_seq_one_letter_code
_entity_poly.pdbx_strand_id
1 'polypeptide(L)'
;MASKGKGGITVNTVWDIAQPIAESLGLELWDVRFEKEGADWFLRVFIDKNGGVSIDDCVDMSHALDKPLDDADPIEQSYCLEVCSPGLERSLKRDSHFEKCIGKPIQVKLIRPLEGS
;
A
#
# COMPACT_ATOMS: atom_id res chain seq x y z
N MET A 1 23.57 9.22 -1.00
CA MET A 1 23.03 9.41 -2.36
C MET A 1 21.72 8.65 -2.41
N ALA A 2 20.59 9.36 -2.34
CA ALA A 2 19.26 8.75 -2.29
C ALA A 2 18.89 8.24 -3.70
N SER A 3 18.67 6.94 -3.82
CA SER A 3 18.23 6.26 -5.04
C SER A 3 16.81 6.69 -5.42
N LYS A 4 16.69 7.86 -6.05
CA LYS A 4 15.52 8.23 -6.86
C LYS A 4 15.71 7.61 -8.24
N GLY A 5 14.88 6.64 -8.61
CA GLY A 5 14.79 6.19 -10.00
C GLY A 5 14.65 4.69 -10.15
N LYS A 6 13.39 4.21 -10.09
CA LYS A 6 12.78 3.02 -10.71
C LYS A 6 11.60 2.48 -9.88
N GLY A 7 11.65 2.60 -8.55
CA GLY A 7 10.55 2.14 -7.68
C GLY A 7 9.20 2.83 -7.96
N GLY A 8 9.20 4.09 -8.40
CA GLY A 8 7.96 4.82 -8.68
C GLY A 8 7.17 4.32 -9.89
N ILE A 9 7.83 3.73 -10.89
CA ILE A 9 7.16 3.22 -12.09
C ILE A 9 6.51 1.87 -11.77
N THR A 10 7.27 0.96 -11.18
CA THR A 10 6.78 -0.34 -10.71
C THR A 10 5.59 -0.19 -9.75
N VAL A 11 5.71 0.68 -8.74
CA VAL A 11 4.63 0.92 -7.78
C VAL A 11 3.37 1.45 -8.48
N ASN A 12 3.51 2.30 -9.50
CA ASN A 12 2.37 2.82 -10.26
C ASN A 12 1.69 1.73 -11.10
N THR A 13 2.47 0.88 -11.78
CA THR A 13 1.92 -0.25 -12.53
C THR A 13 1.19 -1.23 -11.61
N VAL A 14 1.81 -1.60 -10.47
CA VAL A 14 1.15 -2.47 -9.48
C VAL A 14 -0.09 -1.79 -8.91
N TRP A 15 -0.06 -0.47 -8.71
CA TRP A 15 -1.23 0.29 -8.27
C TRP A 15 -2.41 0.16 -9.24
N ASP A 16 -2.15 0.38 -10.53
CA ASP A 16 -3.18 0.33 -11.59
C ASP A 16 -3.82 -1.07 -11.71
N ILE A 17 -3.04 -2.11 -11.47
CA ILE A 17 -3.50 -3.50 -11.43
C ILE A 17 -4.27 -3.80 -10.13
N ALA A 18 -3.71 -3.40 -8.99
CA ALA A 18 -4.25 -3.73 -7.67
C ALA A 18 -5.55 -2.99 -7.37
N GLN A 19 -5.72 -1.76 -7.89
CA GLN A 19 -6.89 -0.94 -7.62
C GLN A 19 -8.21 -1.62 -8.05
N PRO A 20 -8.41 -2.03 -9.32
CA PRO A 20 -9.65 -2.66 -9.75
C PRO A 20 -9.90 -4.01 -9.08
N ILE A 21 -8.84 -4.73 -8.69
CA ILE A 21 -8.94 -6.01 -7.97
C ILE A 21 -9.47 -5.77 -6.56
N ALA A 22 -8.89 -4.79 -5.84
CA ALA A 22 -9.36 -4.39 -4.52
C ALA A 22 -10.84 -3.98 -4.59
N GLU A 23 -11.21 -3.12 -5.54
CA GLU A 23 -12.59 -2.69 -5.73
C GLU A 23 -13.54 -3.87 -6.01
N SER A 24 -13.12 -4.85 -6.82
CA SER A 24 -13.90 -6.06 -7.10
C SER A 24 -14.09 -6.96 -5.89
N LEU A 25 -13.15 -6.95 -4.94
CA LEU A 25 -13.22 -7.69 -3.68
C LEU A 25 -13.95 -6.90 -2.57
N GLY A 26 -14.39 -5.66 -2.85
CA GLY A 26 -14.98 -4.77 -1.85
C GLY A 26 -13.94 -4.25 -0.84
N LEU A 27 -12.67 -4.25 -1.24
CA LEU A 27 -11.52 -3.73 -0.51
C LEU A 27 -11.08 -2.40 -1.11
N GLU A 28 -10.33 -1.64 -0.33
CA GLU A 28 -9.78 -0.36 -0.74
C GLU A 28 -8.27 -0.42 -0.71
N LEU A 29 -7.65 -0.13 -1.86
CA LEU A 29 -6.20 -0.04 -1.94
C LEU A 29 -5.73 1.24 -1.22
N TRP A 30 -4.92 1.09 -0.18
CA TRP A 30 -4.47 2.19 0.67
C TRP A 30 -3.12 2.76 0.23
N ASP A 31 -2.10 1.91 0.08
CA ASP A 31 -0.74 2.27 -0.31
C ASP A 31 -0.09 1.04 -0.97
N VAL A 32 0.81 1.25 -1.93
CA VAL A 32 1.65 0.19 -2.50
C VAL A 32 3.10 0.64 -2.36
N ARG A 33 3.97 -0.25 -1.89
CA ARG A 33 5.39 0.03 -1.69
C ARG A 33 6.23 -1.06 -2.30
N PHE A 34 7.27 -0.64 -2.99
CA PHE A 34 8.31 -1.52 -3.46
C PHE A 34 9.63 -1.07 -2.83
N GLU A 35 10.08 -1.83 -1.84
CA GLU A 35 11.22 -1.52 -1.01
C GLU A 35 12.24 -2.65 -1.02
N LYS A 36 13.51 -2.29 -0.81
CA LYS A 36 14.60 -3.26 -0.73
C LYS A 36 15.05 -3.36 0.72
N GLU A 37 14.92 -4.53 1.31
CA GLU A 37 15.35 -4.82 2.67
C GLU A 37 16.49 -5.85 2.63
N GLY A 38 17.71 -5.38 2.89
CA GLY A 38 18.90 -6.22 2.84
C GLY A 38 19.19 -6.72 1.41
N ALA A 39 19.15 -8.04 1.23
CA ALA A 39 19.37 -8.70 -0.05
C ALA A 39 18.08 -8.85 -0.87
N ASP A 40 16.91 -8.76 -0.23
CA ASP A 40 15.62 -9.12 -0.80
C ASP A 40 14.79 -7.88 -1.15
N TRP A 41 13.88 -8.04 -2.10
CA TRP A 41 12.90 -7.03 -2.49
C TRP A 41 11.53 -7.37 -1.90
N PHE A 42 10.81 -6.37 -1.42
CA PHE A 42 9.49 -6.52 -0.83
C PHE A 42 8.49 -5.63 -1.56
N LEU A 43 7.44 -6.25 -2.09
CA LEU A 43 6.28 -5.58 -2.65
C LEU A 43 5.16 -5.64 -1.62
N ARG A 44 4.96 -4.53 -0.91
CA ARG A 44 3.95 -4.42 0.15
C ARG A 44 2.72 -3.72 -0.38
N VAL A 45 1.58 -4.41 -0.33
CA VAL A 45 0.28 -3.91 -0.73
C VAL A 45 -0.58 -3.73 0.51
N PHE A 46 -0.94 -2.48 0.78
CA PHE A 46 -1.79 -2.13 1.91
C PHE A 46 -3.24 -2.04 1.45
N ILE A 47 -4.11 -2.85 2.06
CA ILE A 47 -5.56 -2.85 1.82
C ILE A 47 -6.32 -2.41 3.07
N ASP A 48 -7.45 -1.72 2.89
CA ASP A 48 -8.36 -1.33 3.96
C ASP A 48 -9.80 -1.68 3.57
N LYS A 49 -10.69 -1.73 4.57
CA LYS A 49 -12.10 -2.08 4.39
C LYS A 49 -12.89 -1.46 5.51
N ASN A 50 -14.10 -0.98 5.20
CA ASN A 50 -15.02 -0.51 6.22
C ASN A 50 -15.46 -1.69 7.11
N GLY A 51 -15.00 -1.70 8.37
CA GLY A 51 -15.21 -2.80 9.32
C GLY A 51 -13.95 -3.59 9.68
N GLY A 52 -12.82 -3.31 9.03
CA GLY A 52 -11.56 -4.00 9.24
C GLY A 52 -11.29 -5.07 8.18
N VAL A 53 -10.01 -5.32 7.93
CA VAL A 53 -9.52 -6.32 6.98
C VAL A 53 -9.33 -7.63 7.73
N SER A 54 -9.90 -8.71 7.21
CA SER A 54 -9.67 -10.06 7.74
C SER A 54 -8.46 -10.72 7.08
N ILE A 55 -7.99 -11.82 7.67
CA ILE A 55 -6.89 -12.61 7.08
C ILE A 55 -7.31 -13.16 5.71
N ASP A 56 -8.58 -13.53 5.55
CA ASP A 56 -9.15 -14.06 4.31
C ASP A 56 -9.08 -12.99 3.20
N ASP A 57 -9.45 -11.74 3.50
CA ASP A 57 -9.33 -10.62 2.56
C ASP A 57 -7.88 -10.41 2.07
N CYS A 58 -6.88 -10.58 2.95
CA CYS A 58 -5.47 -10.52 2.55
C CYS A 58 -5.07 -11.68 1.63
N VAL A 59 -5.57 -12.89 1.91
CA VAL A 59 -5.30 -14.09 1.11
C VAL A 59 -5.93 -13.98 -0.27
N ASP A 60 -7.21 -13.59 -0.35
CA ASP A 60 -7.92 -13.36 -1.61
C ASP A 60 -7.22 -12.31 -2.46
N MET A 61 -6.85 -11.18 -1.86
CA MET A 61 -6.13 -10.12 -2.58
C MET A 61 -4.77 -10.61 -3.08
N SER A 62 -4.01 -11.34 -2.26
CA SER A 62 -2.72 -11.90 -2.65
C SER A 62 -2.85 -12.84 -3.85
N HIS A 63 -3.81 -13.77 -3.81
CA HIS A 63 -4.08 -14.68 -4.92
C HIS A 63 -4.58 -13.96 -6.17
N ALA A 64 -5.42 -12.94 -6.01
CA ALA A 64 -5.94 -12.16 -7.12
C ALA A 64 -4.87 -11.29 -7.78
N LEU A 65 -3.85 -10.87 -7.04
CA LEU A 65 -2.70 -10.11 -7.55
C LEU A 65 -1.66 -10.98 -8.28
N ASP A 66 -1.51 -12.25 -7.87
CA ASP A 66 -0.52 -13.17 -8.42
C ASP A 66 -0.61 -13.27 -9.96
N LYS A 67 -1.81 -13.56 -10.48
CA LYS A 67 -2.04 -13.74 -11.92
C LYS A 67 -1.77 -12.48 -12.78
N PRO A 68 -2.30 -11.29 -12.45
CA PRO A 68 -2.05 -10.09 -13.24
C PRO A 68 -0.64 -9.52 -13.03
N LEU A 69 0.02 -9.77 -11.89
CA LEU A 69 1.43 -9.44 -11.71
C LEU A 69 2.33 -10.33 -12.59
N ASP A 70 2.01 -11.62 -12.72
CA ASP A 70 2.72 -12.55 -13.61
C ASP A 70 2.54 -12.17 -15.10
N ASP A 71 1.34 -11.75 -15.50
CA ASP A 71 1.05 -11.31 -16.88
C ASP A 71 1.74 -9.98 -17.24
N ALA A 72 1.74 -9.02 -16.31
CA ALA A 72 2.36 -7.71 -16.52
C ALA A 72 3.88 -7.71 -16.33
N ASP A 73 4.43 -8.72 -15.66
CA ASP A 73 5.83 -8.88 -15.22
C ASP A 73 6.58 -7.55 -14.96
N PRO A 74 6.09 -6.69 -14.04
CA PRO A 74 6.66 -5.36 -13.85
C PRO A 74 7.97 -5.36 -13.04
N ILE A 75 8.38 -6.52 -12.51
CA ILE A 75 9.52 -6.68 -11.61
C ILE A 75 10.40 -7.85 -12.08
N GLU A 76 11.47 -7.54 -12.81
CA GLU A 76 12.45 -8.54 -13.29
C GLU A 76 13.27 -9.22 -12.17
N GLN A 77 13.12 -8.77 -10.92
CA GLN A 77 13.92 -9.18 -9.76
C GLN A 77 13.10 -10.13 -8.89
N SER A 78 13.72 -11.09 -8.19
CA SER A 78 12.99 -11.83 -7.14
C SER A 78 12.54 -10.88 -6.03
N TYR A 79 11.25 -10.94 -5.70
CA TYR A 79 10.63 -10.15 -4.64
C TYR A 79 9.66 -11.00 -3.81
N CYS A 80 9.36 -10.54 -2.59
CA CYS A 80 8.35 -11.09 -1.72
C CYS A 80 7.10 -10.21 -1.78
N LEU A 81 5.95 -10.78 -2.15
CA LEU A 81 4.66 -10.10 -2.11
C LEU A 81 4.06 -10.20 -0.70
N GLU A 82 3.76 -9.07 -0.10
CA GLU A 82 3.09 -8.99 1.20
C GLU A 82 1.80 -8.18 1.07
N VAL A 83 0.67 -8.79 1.42
CA VAL A 83 -0.61 -8.09 1.53
C VAL A 83 -0.97 -7.94 3.00
N CYS A 84 -1.12 -6.71 3.45
CA CYS A 84 -1.45 -6.43 4.84
C CYS A 84 -2.38 -5.23 4.97
N SER A 85 -3.01 -5.11 6.14
CA SER A 85 -3.75 -3.89 6.47
C SER A 85 -2.78 -2.79 6.94
N PRO A 86 -3.08 -1.50 6.70
CA PRO A 86 -2.22 -0.40 7.13
C PRO A 86 -2.11 -0.26 8.65
N GLY A 87 -2.95 -0.95 9.43
CA GLY A 87 -2.86 -1.00 10.88
C GLY A 87 -2.87 0.38 11.55
N LEU A 88 -1.92 0.59 12.48
CA LEU A 88 -1.69 1.87 13.16
C LEU A 88 -1.07 2.95 12.26
N GLU A 89 -0.39 2.54 11.18
CA GLU A 89 0.36 3.42 10.28
C GLU A 89 -0.48 3.82 9.06
N ARG A 90 -1.78 4.09 9.26
CA ARG A 90 -2.68 4.68 8.25
C ARG A 90 -2.19 6.08 7.86
N SER A 91 -1.17 6.09 7.00
CA SER A 91 -0.56 7.30 6.48
C SER A 91 -1.57 8.01 5.59
N LEU A 92 -2.02 9.19 6.03
CA LEU A 92 -2.96 10.02 5.29
C LEU A 92 -2.17 10.81 4.24
N LYS A 93 -2.13 10.30 3.01
CA LYS A 93 -1.44 10.94 1.88
C LYS A 93 -2.39 11.55 0.85
N ARG A 94 -3.58 10.96 0.67
CA ARG A 94 -4.57 11.37 -0.34
C ARG A 94 -5.78 12.02 0.30
N ASP A 95 -6.43 12.93 -0.42
CA ASP A 95 -7.68 13.59 -0.01
C ASP A 95 -8.73 12.59 0.51
N SER A 96 -8.92 11.47 -0.19
CA SER A 96 -9.88 10.43 0.22
C SER A 96 -9.54 9.79 1.57
N HIS A 97 -8.26 9.77 1.96
CA HIS A 97 -7.86 9.27 3.28
C HIS A 97 -8.27 10.27 4.37
N PHE A 98 -8.19 11.57 4.10
CA PHE A 98 -8.62 12.61 5.04
C PHE A 98 -10.13 12.56 5.24
N GLU A 99 -10.91 12.41 4.17
CA GLU A 99 -12.38 12.28 4.23
C GLU A 99 -12.82 11.11 5.14
N LYS A 100 -12.17 9.95 5.01
CA LYS A 100 -12.46 8.76 5.82
C LYS A 100 -12.00 8.84 7.28
N CYS A 101 -11.07 9.74 7.57
CA CYS A 101 -10.54 9.96 8.92
C CYS A 101 -11.17 11.18 9.61
N ILE A 102 -12.16 11.84 9.00
CA ILE A 102 -12.95 12.88 9.67
C ILE A 102 -13.58 12.30 10.94
N GLY A 103 -13.30 12.94 12.08
CA GLY A 103 -13.81 12.53 13.39
C GLY A 103 -13.00 11.45 14.11
N LYS A 104 -11.88 10.97 13.55
CA LYS A 104 -10.97 10.02 14.22
C LYS A 104 -9.74 10.74 14.80
N PRO A 105 -9.16 10.24 15.91
CA PRO A 105 -7.89 10.76 16.42
C PRO A 105 -6.78 10.47 15.41
N ILE A 106 -6.01 11.51 15.05
CA ILE A 106 -4.86 11.42 14.14
C ILE A 106 -3.59 11.83 14.87
N GLN A 107 -2.47 11.22 14.48
CA GLN A 107 -1.14 11.64 14.93
C GLN A 107 -0.47 12.45 13.82
N VAL A 108 -0.15 13.71 14.10
CA VAL A 108 0.52 14.60 13.14
C VAL A 108 1.96 14.77 13.57
N LYS A 109 2.90 14.44 12.67
CA LYS A 109 4.32 14.70 12.87
C LYS A 109 4.70 15.96 12.11
N LEU A 110 5.04 17.02 12.84
CA LEU A 110 5.45 18.29 12.25
C LEU A 110 6.94 18.29 11.93
N ILE A 111 7.33 18.92 10.82
CA ILE A 111 8.73 19.10 10.40
C ILE A 111 9.49 20.13 11.26
N ARG A 112 8.76 21.02 11.94
CA ARG A 112 9.27 21.95 12.93
C ARG A 112 8.36 21.87 14.15
N PRO A 113 8.88 22.07 15.37
CA PRO A 113 8.02 22.19 16.54
C PRO A 113 7.02 23.31 16.28
N LEU A 114 5.74 23.04 16.57
CA LEU A 114 4.77 24.13 16.70
C LEU A 114 5.17 24.90 17.96
N GLU A 115 5.28 26.23 17.90
CA GLU A 115 5.52 27.02 19.10
C GLU A 115 4.41 26.72 20.13
N GLY A 116 4.80 26.15 21.27
CA GLY A 116 3.97 26.07 22.47
C GLY A 116 3.24 24.76 22.80
N SER A 117 3.69 23.57 22.37
CA SER A 117 3.25 22.27 22.95
C SER A 117 4.27 21.16 22.79
#